data_AF-A0A7C3Q145-F1
#
_entry.id   AF-A0A7C3Q145-F1
#
_cell.length_a   1.000
_cell.length_b   1.000
_cell.length_c   1.000
_cell.angle_alpha   90.00
_cell.angle_beta   90.00
_cell.angle_gamma   90.00
#
_symmetry.space_group_name_H-M   'P 1'
#
loop_
_entity.id
_entity.type
_entity.pdbx_description
1 polymer ?
#
loop_
_entity_poly.entity_id
_entity_poly.type
_entity_poly.pdbx_seq_one_letter_code
_entity_poly.pdbx_strand_id
1 'polypeptide(L)'
;MSAPATPFRSLPYMGVIRVNNEAMTKHGWKMGDPSWTNLGQGMPEVGEIAGAPPRFSQLTLESSDHAYGPVEGIPELRQAVADHYNRLFRKGKASQYTMENVAI
;
A
#
# COMPACT_ATOMS: atom_id res chain seq x y z
N MET A 1 -40.59 -20.14 0.53
CA MET A 1 -39.19 -20.53 0.24
C MET A 1 -38.33 -19.28 0.39
N SER A 2 -37.40 -19.25 1.35
CA SER A 2 -36.50 -18.10 1.52
C SER A 2 -35.43 -18.13 0.43
N ALA A 3 -35.09 -16.98 -0.16
CA ALA A 3 -34.02 -16.89 -1.15
C ALA A 3 -32.68 -17.36 -0.54
N PRO A 4 -31.80 -18.04 -1.30
CA PRO A 4 -30.51 -18.49 -0.78
C PRO A 4 -29.67 -17.29 -0.36
N ALA A 5 -29.11 -17.34 0.84
CA ALA A 5 -28.20 -16.32 1.34
C ALA A 5 -26.91 -16.33 0.51
N THR A 6 -26.64 -15.26 -0.23
CA THR A 6 -25.35 -15.07 -0.91
C THR A 6 -24.27 -14.72 0.13
N PRO A 7 -23.04 -15.27 0.00
CA PRO A 7 -21.95 -14.96 0.93
C PRO A 7 -21.49 -13.49 0.84
N PHE A 8 -21.92 -12.75 -0.18
CA PHE A 8 -21.61 -11.34 -0.38
C PHE A 8 -22.79 -10.45 -0.05
N ARG A 9 -22.50 -9.37 0.69
CA ARG A 9 -23.43 -8.28 0.95
C ARG A 9 -23.25 -7.18 -0.10
N SER A 10 -24.35 -6.72 -0.69
CA SER A 10 -24.33 -5.51 -1.51
C SER A 10 -24.09 -4.29 -0.62
N LEU A 11 -23.13 -3.46 -1.00
CA LEU A 11 -22.75 -2.24 -0.30
C LEU A 11 -22.76 -1.06 -1.27
N PRO A 12 -23.42 0.06 -0.95
CA PRO A 12 -23.34 1.27 -1.77
C PRO A 12 -21.93 1.86 -1.69
N TYR A 13 -21.57 2.72 -2.64
CA TYR A 13 -20.38 3.56 -2.49
C TYR A 13 -20.50 4.41 -1.22
N MET A 14 -19.44 4.42 -0.41
CA MET A 14 -19.36 5.16 0.84
C MET A 14 -18.13 6.08 0.86
N GLY A 15 -18.15 7.07 1.76
CA GLY A 15 -17.03 7.98 1.97
C GLY A 15 -16.58 8.71 0.70
N VAL A 16 -15.26 8.84 0.53
CA VAL A 16 -14.65 9.54 -0.60
C VAL A 16 -15.06 8.97 -1.97
N ILE A 17 -15.27 7.65 -2.06
CA ILE A 17 -15.67 7.00 -3.32
C ILE A 17 -17.06 7.48 -3.75
N ARG A 18 -18.00 7.63 -2.80
CA ARG A 18 -19.33 8.18 -3.10
C ARG A 18 -19.23 9.61 -3.64
N VAL A 19 -18.48 10.47 -2.95
CA VAL A 19 -18.33 11.88 -3.33
C VAL A 19 -17.70 12.00 -4.71
N ASN A 20 -16.64 11.24 -4.98
CA ASN A 20 -15.99 11.18 -6.28
C ASN A 20 -16.98 10.73 -7.37
N ASN A 21 -17.73 9.66 -7.13
CA ASN A 21 -18.69 9.15 -8.12
C ASN A 21 -19.81 10.16 -8.42
N GLU A 22 -20.35 10.81 -7.39
CA GLU A 22 -21.36 11.87 -7.52
C GLU A 22 -20.80 13.08 -8.31
N ALA A 23 -19.58 13.52 -8.00
CA ALA A 23 -18.91 14.61 -8.71
C ALA A 23 -18.66 14.26 -10.19
N MET A 24 -18.20 13.04 -10.49
CA MET A 24 -17.96 12.59 -11.86
C MET A 24 -19.27 12.49 -12.65
N THR A 25 -20.28 11.84 -12.08
CA THR A 25 -21.52 11.50 -12.79
C THR A 25 -22.47 12.68 -12.93
N LYS A 26 -22.53 13.58 -11.94
CA LYS A 26 -23.49 14.69 -11.92
C LYS A 26 -22.89 16.05 -12.26
N HIS A 27 -21.59 16.22 -12.05
CA HIS A 27 -20.93 17.52 -12.20
C HIS A 27 -19.79 17.49 -13.23
N GLY A 28 -19.58 16.35 -13.90
CA GLY A 28 -18.61 16.22 -14.99
C GLY A 28 -17.14 16.28 -14.54
N TRP A 29 -16.88 16.20 -13.23
CA TRP A 29 -15.52 16.16 -12.70
C TRP A 29 -14.76 14.94 -13.24
N LYS A 30 -13.45 15.11 -13.46
CA LYS A 30 -12.53 14.04 -13.89
C LYS A 30 -11.28 14.06 -13.04
N MET A 31 -10.67 12.88 -12.86
CA MET A 31 -9.37 12.81 -12.19
C MET A 31 -8.33 13.64 -12.96
N GLY A 32 -7.61 14.49 -12.23
CA GLY A 32 -6.60 15.40 -12.78
C GLY A 32 -7.15 16.70 -13.37
N ASP A 33 -8.46 16.97 -13.27
CA ASP A 33 -9.01 18.27 -13.69
C ASP A 33 -8.42 19.41 -12.83
N PRO A 34 -7.67 20.36 -13.43
CA PRO A 34 -6.98 21.41 -12.67
C PRO A 34 -7.93 22.46 -12.09
N SER A 35 -9.20 22.50 -12.52
CA SER A 35 -10.21 23.41 -11.97
C SER A 35 -10.87 22.88 -10.69
N TRP A 36 -10.57 21.64 -10.31
CA TRP A 36 -11.07 20.98 -9.10
C TRP A 36 -9.93 20.60 -8.17
N THR A 37 -10.22 20.49 -6.88
CA THR A 37 -9.26 19.98 -5.89
C THR A 37 -9.94 18.93 -5.03
N ASN A 38 -9.34 17.74 -4.94
CA ASN A 38 -9.81 16.65 -4.09
C ASN A 38 -8.94 16.53 -2.84
N LEU A 39 -9.46 17.01 -1.70
CA LEU A 39 -8.81 16.90 -0.38
C LEU A 39 -9.36 15.75 0.47
N GLY A 40 -10.21 14.89 -0.11
CA GLY A 40 -10.80 13.74 0.58
C GLY A 40 -10.06 12.42 0.35
N GLN A 41 -9.17 12.36 -0.63
CA GLN A 41 -8.43 11.15 -1.01
C GLN A 41 -7.08 11.10 -0.27
N GLY A 42 -6.76 9.98 0.36
CA GLY A 42 -5.45 9.71 0.97
C GLY A 42 -4.40 9.17 0.00
N MET A 43 -4.50 9.47 -1.30
CA MET A 43 -3.57 8.97 -2.32
C MET A 43 -2.27 9.80 -2.29
N PRO A 44 -1.09 9.19 -2.14
CA PRO A 44 0.18 9.92 -2.22
C PRO A 44 0.50 10.37 -3.64
N GLU A 45 1.47 11.29 -3.76
CA GLU A 45 2.04 11.71 -5.04
C GLU A 45 2.67 10.52 -5.77
N VAL A 46 2.39 10.40 -7.07
CA VAL A 46 2.81 9.28 -7.93
C VAL A 46 3.98 9.65 -8.84
N GLY A 47 4.19 10.93 -9.10
CA GLY A 47 5.29 11.46 -9.90
C GLY A 47 6.60 11.57 -9.14
N GLU A 48 7.65 12.00 -9.84
CA GLU A 48 8.93 12.35 -9.22
C GLU A 48 8.75 13.49 -8.23
N ILE A 49 9.43 13.39 -7.09
CA ILE A 49 9.40 14.41 -6.04
C ILE A 49 10.78 15.05 -5.97
N ALA A 50 10.85 16.38 -6.10
CA ALA A 50 12.12 17.09 -6.09
C ALA A 50 12.90 16.79 -4.79
N GLY A 51 14.12 16.25 -4.94
CA GLY A 51 14.99 15.86 -3.83
C GLY A 51 14.72 14.47 -3.24
N ALA A 52 13.70 13.75 -3.71
CA ALA A 52 13.49 12.35 -3.35
C ALA A 52 14.38 11.42 -4.21
N PRO A 53 14.69 10.20 -3.74
CA PRO A 53 15.29 9.17 -4.58
C PRO A 53 14.41 8.86 -5.81
N PRO A 54 15.02 8.49 -6.95
CA PRO A 54 14.27 8.12 -8.14
C PRO A 54 13.39 6.90 -7.85
N ARG A 55 12.22 6.85 -8.50
CA ARG A 55 11.32 5.71 -8.36
C ARG A 55 11.86 4.50 -9.13
N PHE A 56 11.70 3.31 -8.54
CA PHE A 56 11.96 2.05 -9.24
C PHE A 56 10.88 1.81 -10.29
N SER A 57 11.24 1.90 -11.58
CA SER A 57 10.32 1.65 -12.70
C SER A 57 10.45 0.25 -13.30
N GLN A 58 11.52 -0.46 -12.95
CA GLN A 58 11.83 -1.79 -13.48
C GLN A 58 12.41 -2.66 -12.35
N LEU A 59 12.02 -3.94 -12.37
CA LEU A 59 12.57 -4.99 -11.52
C LEU A 59 12.91 -6.17 -12.43
N THR A 60 14.13 -6.68 -12.33
CA THR A 60 14.54 -7.91 -13.01
C THR A 60 14.35 -9.07 -12.06
N LEU A 61 13.68 -10.12 -12.54
CA LEU A 61 13.44 -11.36 -11.79
C LEU A 61 14.21 -12.50 -12.44
N GLU A 62 14.78 -13.35 -11.61
CA GLU A 62 15.35 -14.63 -12.02
C GLU A 62 14.28 -15.73 -11.93
N SER A 63 14.51 -16.86 -12.60
CA SER A 63 13.56 -17.97 -12.59
C SER A 63 13.24 -18.48 -11.17
N SER A 64 14.18 -18.37 -10.23
CA SER A 64 13.99 -18.74 -8.82
C SER A 64 13.03 -17.82 -8.08
N ASP A 65 12.91 -16.54 -8.47
CA ASP A 65 12.02 -15.58 -7.82
C ASP A 65 10.54 -15.88 -8.07
N HIS A 66 10.25 -16.74 -9.06
CA HIS A 66 8.90 -17.21 -9.37
C HIS A 66 8.46 -18.39 -8.48
N ALA A 67 9.38 -18.98 -7.72
CA ALA A 67 9.07 -20.10 -6.84
C ALA A 67 8.35 -19.62 -5.56
N TYR A 68 7.72 -20.55 -4.85
CA TYR A 68 7.17 -20.26 -3.53
C TYR A 68 8.28 -19.82 -2.57
N GLY A 69 8.07 -18.67 -1.93
CA GLY A 69 8.91 -18.21 -0.83
C GLY A 69 8.54 -18.86 0.51
N PRO A 70 9.37 -18.63 1.55
CA PRO A 70 9.03 -18.99 2.92
C PRO A 70 7.76 -18.32 3.40
N VAL A 71 6.99 -18.98 4.26
CA VAL A 71 5.70 -18.49 4.78
C VAL A 71 5.86 -17.20 5.57
N GLU A 72 7.00 -17.05 6.24
CA GLU A 72 7.33 -15.91 7.08
C GLU A 72 8.12 -14.81 6.35
N GLY A 73 8.45 -15.01 5.07
CA GLY A 73 9.26 -14.12 4.25
C GLY A 73 10.73 -14.53 4.18
N ILE A 74 11.44 -14.02 3.17
CA ILE A 74 12.86 -14.32 2.96
C ILE A 74 13.73 -13.72 4.09
N PRO A 75 14.80 -14.42 4.53
CA PRO A 75 15.67 -13.96 5.61
C PRO A 75 16.19 -12.53 5.44
N GLU A 76 16.58 -12.16 4.22
CA GLU A 76 17.20 -10.88 3.88
C GLU A 76 16.23 -9.72 4.11
N LEU A 77 14.98 -9.87 3.67
CA LEU A 77 13.94 -8.86 3.87
C LEU A 77 13.59 -8.73 5.36
N ARG A 78 13.44 -9.85 6.05
CA ARG A 78 13.13 -9.88 7.49
C ARG A 78 14.23 -9.18 8.31
N GLN A 79 15.49 -9.44 7.99
CA GLN A 79 16.62 -8.76 8.65
C GLN A 79 16.66 -7.26 8.29
N ALA A 80 16.43 -6.89 7.03
CA ALA A 80 16.41 -5.49 6.61
C ALA A 80 15.32 -4.67 7.35
N VAL A 81 14.15 -5.27 7.57
CA VAL A 81 13.07 -4.66 8.38
C VAL A 81 13.49 -4.53 9.84
N ALA A 82 14.05 -5.59 10.44
CA ALA A 82 14.54 -5.56 11.81
C ALA A 82 15.59 -4.44 12.00
N ASP A 83 16.54 -4.34 11.09
CA ASP A 83 17.56 -3.30 11.09
C ASP A 83 16.96 -1.90 10.94
N HIS A 84 15.95 -1.74 10.09
CA HIS A 84 15.26 -0.46 9.92
C HIS A 84 14.59 -0.01 11.23
N TYR A 85 13.89 -0.92 11.90
CA TYR A 85 13.29 -0.65 13.21
C TYR A 85 14.34 -0.35 14.28
N ASN A 86 15.45 -1.08 14.27
CA ASN A 86 16.56 -0.83 15.19
C ASN A 86 17.13 0.58 15.05
N ARG A 87 17.40 1.00 13.80
CA ARG A 87 17.94 2.32 13.48
C ARG A 87 17.01 3.45 13.95
N LEU A 88 15.70 3.32 13.71
CA LEU A 88 14.74 4.38 14.01
C LEU A 88 14.31 4.41 15.47
N PHE A 89 14.11 3.24 16.09
CA PHE A 89 13.35 3.14 17.34
C PHE A 89 14.07 2.42 18.47
N ARG A 90 15.21 1.75 18.21
CA ARG A 90 15.93 0.97 19.24
C ARG A 90 17.36 1.42 19.51
N LYS A 91 17.75 2.61 19.09
CA LYS A 91 19.05 3.19 19.48
C LYS A 91 19.21 3.22 21.01
N GLY A 92 20.28 2.60 21.52
CA GLY A 92 20.59 2.52 22.95
C GLY A 92 19.74 1.55 23.77
N LYS A 93 18.86 0.75 23.13
CA LYS A 93 18.12 -0.31 23.82
C LYS A 93 19.00 -1.53 24.04
N ALA A 94 18.85 -2.14 25.22
CA ALA A 94 19.62 -3.33 25.63
C ALA A 94 19.45 -4.53 24.69
N SER A 95 18.27 -4.67 24.06
CA SER A 95 18.04 -5.63 22.98
C SER A 95 17.77 -4.93 21.66
N GLN A 96 18.29 -5.49 20.58
CA GLN A 96 17.94 -5.14 19.20
C GLN A 96 17.04 -6.23 18.64
N TYR A 97 16.23 -5.88 17.63
CA TYR A 97 15.48 -6.86 16.86
C TYR A 97 16.39 -7.58 15.86
N THR A 98 15.99 -8.79 15.55
CA THR A 98 16.60 -9.66 14.53
C THR A 98 15.49 -10.16 13.61
N MET A 99 15.85 -10.93 12.56
CA MET A 99 14.87 -11.50 11.63
C MET A 99 13.80 -12.37 12.32
N GLU A 100 14.09 -12.93 13.48
CA GLU A 100 13.16 -13.71 14.31
C GLU A 100 12.00 -12.86 14.84
N ASN A 101 12.13 -11.53 14.86
CA ASN A 101 11.06 -10.62 15.27
C ASN A 101 10.13 -10.19 14.11
N VAL A 102 10.41 -10.62 12.88
CA VAL A 102 9.70 -10.15 11.67
C VAL A 102 9.14 -11.33 10.87
N ALA A 103 7.86 -11.21 10.47
CA ALA A 103 7.22 -12.05 9.46
C ALA A 103 6.51 -11.16 8.44
N ILE A 104 6.73 -11.39 7.14
CA ILE A 104 6.22 -10.55 6.04
C ILE A 104 5.99 -11.35 4.75
#